data_AF-A0A814C9G5-F1
#
_entry.id   AF-A0A814C9G5-F1
#
_cell.length_a   1.000
_cell.length_b   1.000
_cell.length_c   1.000
_cell.angle_alpha   90.00
_cell.angle_beta   90.00
_cell.angle_gamma   90.00
#
_symmetry.space_group_name_H-M   'P 1'
#
loop_
_entity.id
_entity.type
_entity.pdbx_description
1 polymer ?
#
loop_
_entity_poly.entity_id
_entity_poly.type
_entity_poly.pdbx_seq_one_letter_code
_entity_poly.pdbx_strand_id
1 'polypeptide(L)'
;MTDFELVAINAFRQNFVNIKRKGCLFHFCQSLMEKINNLGLKSEYQKNDELVKWFTSVCYLAVTPEDQVDGQFEKILSNQPSNLSKLDEFMEYMVNDSHKTVKFNYPKFIFIENKIK
;
A
#
# COMPACT_ATOMS: atom_id res chain seq x y z
N MET A 1 1.12 14.07 11.45
CA MET A 1 0.86 12.82 10.71
C MET A 1 -0.36 13.08 9.86
N THR A 2 -0.26 12.90 8.54
CA THR A 2 -1.32 13.28 7.60
C THR A 2 -1.94 12.03 6.99
N ASP A 3 -3.24 12.08 6.81
CA ASP A 3 -4.01 11.09 6.08
C ASP A 3 -3.68 11.19 4.58
N PHE A 4 -3.88 10.08 3.86
CA PHE A 4 -3.68 10.02 2.39
C PHE A 4 -4.81 10.72 1.61
N GLU A 5 -5.50 11.66 2.24
CA GLU A 5 -6.48 12.54 1.65
C GLU A 5 -5.81 13.46 0.62
N LEU A 6 -6.31 13.45 -0.62
CA LEU A 6 -5.79 14.26 -1.72
C LEU A 6 -5.71 15.75 -1.38
N VAL A 7 -6.67 16.24 -0.59
CA VAL A 7 -6.72 17.63 -0.12
C VAL A 7 -5.54 17.93 0.81
N ALA A 8 -5.24 17.03 1.75
CA ALA A 8 -4.09 17.17 2.63
C ALA A 8 -2.79 17.12 1.83
N ILE A 9 -2.66 16.17 0.90
CA ILE A 9 -1.47 16.05 0.04
C ILE A 9 -1.26 17.32 -0.79
N ASN A 10 -2.32 17.88 -1.38
CA ASN A 10 -2.24 19.08 -2.21
C ASN A 10 -1.96 20.35 -1.37
N ALA A 11 -2.57 20.48 -0.19
CA ALA A 11 -2.27 21.57 0.75
C ALA A 11 -0.80 21.51 1.20
N PHE A 12 -0.26 20.32 1.46
CA PHE A 12 1.16 20.15 1.78
C PHE A 12 2.07 20.48 0.60
N ARG A 13 1.69 20.12 -0.64
CA ARG A 13 2.44 20.48 -1.87
C ARG A 13 2.56 21.98 -2.06
N GLN A 14 1.50 22.74 -1.76
CA GLN A 14 1.47 24.19 -1.93
C GLN A 14 2.27 24.93 -0.85
N ASN A 15 2.27 24.42 0.38
CA ASN A 15 2.85 25.13 1.53
C ASN A 15 4.27 24.67 1.91
N PHE A 16 4.71 23.47 1.48
CA PHE A 16 5.98 22.87 1.93
C PHE A 16 6.74 22.21 0.78
N VAL A 17 7.36 23.03 -0.08
CA VAL A 17 8.02 22.61 -1.32
C VAL A 17 9.28 21.74 -1.09
N ASN A 18 9.91 21.80 0.09
CA ASN A 18 11.21 21.16 0.38
C ASN A 18 11.18 20.07 1.48
N ILE A 19 10.01 19.54 1.86
CA ILE A 19 9.91 18.53 2.92
C ILE A 19 9.89 17.11 2.31
N LYS A 20 10.79 16.22 2.78
CA LYS A 20 10.70 14.76 2.50
C LYS A 20 9.39 14.22 3.08
N ARG A 21 8.42 13.90 2.20
CA ARG A 21 7.12 13.35 2.59
C ARG A 21 7.30 11.94 3.15
N LYS A 22 6.87 11.72 4.39
CA LYS A 22 6.79 10.38 4.99
C LYS A 22 5.34 9.90 4.89
N GLY A 23 5.09 8.86 4.10
CA GLY A 23 3.84 8.11 4.17
C GLY A 23 3.77 7.37 5.51
N CYS A 24 2.60 7.34 6.14
CA CYS A 24 2.42 6.57 7.37
C CYS A 24 2.00 5.14 7.02
N LEU A 25 2.81 4.14 7.38
CA LEU A 25 2.48 2.73 7.18
C LEU A 25 1.12 2.36 7.78
N PHE A 26 0.80 2.94 8.95
CA PHE A 26 -0.48 2.74 9.62
C PHE A 26 -1.66 3.18 8.74
N HIS A 27 -1.66 4.41 8.22
CA HIS A 27 -2.73 4.89 7.35
C HIS A 27 -2.78 4.15 6.01
N PHE A 28 -1.63 3.68 5.48
CA PHE A 28 -1.59 2.89 4.25
C PHE A 28 -2.29 1.55 4.45
N CYS A 29 -1.90 0.83 5.50
CA CYS A 29 -2.53 -0.43 5.87
C CYS A 29 -4.01 -0.26 6.23
N GLN A 30 -4.39 0.86 6.86
CA GLN A 30 -5.78 1.15 7.16
C GLN A 30 -6.62 1.28 5.88
N SER A 31 -6.18 2.08 4.90
CA SER A 31 -6.92 2.23 3.63
C SER A 31 -7.02 0.90 2.86
N LEU A 32 -6.00 0.06 2.90
CA LEU A 32 -6.07 -1.29 2.32
C LEU A 32 -7.06 -2.19 3.09
N MET A 33 -7.07 -2.12 4.42
CA MET A 33 -8.02 -2.86 5.25
C MET A 33 -9.48 -2.43 4.98
N GLU A 34 -9.71 -1.13 4.74
CA GLU A 34 -11.01 -0.63 4.32
C GLU A 34 -11.44 -1.24 2.98
N LYS A 35 -10.53 -1.39 2.00
CA LYS A 35 -10.85 -2.11 0.76
C LYS A 35 -11.17 -3.58 1.00
N ILE A 36 -10.41 -4.31 1.85
CA ILE A 36 -10.72 -5.69 2.25
C ILE A 36 -12.14 -5.79 2.85
N ASN A 37 -12.52 -4.83 3.70
CA ASN A 37 -13.85 -4.77 4.29
C ASN A 37 -14.94 -4.50 3.24
N ASN A 38 -14.72 -3.56 2.32
CA ASN A 38 -15.67 -3.22 1.25
C ASN A 38 -15.90 -4.37 0.26
N LEU A 39 -14.88 -5.22 0.07
CA LEU A 39 -14.99 -6.47 -0.70
C LEU A 39 -15.77 -7.56 0.05
N GLY A 40 -16.13 -7.35 1.32
CA GLY A 40 -16.79 -8.34 2.17
C GLY A 40 -15.86 -9.47 2.62
N LEU A 41 -14.54 -9.27 2.54
CA LEU A 41 -13.53 -10.27 2.91
C LEU A 41 -13.16 -10.24 4.41
N LYS A 42 -13.80 -9.37 5.21
CA LYS A 42 -13.51 -9.22 6.64
C LYS A 42 -13.57 -10.54 7.42
N SER A 43 -14.60 -11.35 7.20
CA SER A 43 -14.73 -12.62 7.93
C SER A 43 -13.67 -13.63 7.52
N GLU A 44 -13.28 -13.64 6.24
CA GLU A 44 -12.21 -14.50 5.73
C GLU A 44 -10.87 -14.06 6.29
N TYR A 45 -10.58 -12.76 6.27
CA TYR A 45 -9.37 -12.19 6.85
C TYR A 45 -9.19 -12.57 8.33
N GLN A 46 -10.28 -12.68 9.10
CA GLN A 46 -10.20 -13.08 10.50
C GLN A 46 -9.94 -14.58 10.74
N LYS A 47 -10.16 -15.43 9.73
CA LYS A 47 -10.12 -16.89 9.85
C LYS A 47 -9.01 -17.52 9.03
N ASN A 48 -8.42 -16.77 8.11
CA ASN A 48 -7.47 -17.27 7.13
C ASN A 48 -6.10 -16.61 7.32
N ASP A 49 -5.20 -17.33 7.99
CA ASP A 49 -3.83 -16.88 8.25
C ASP A 49 -3.02 -16.62 6.97
N GLU A 50 -3.34 -17.30 5.87
CA GLU A 50 -2.69 -17.08 4.58
C GLU A 50 -3.04 -15.70 4.02
N LEU A 51 -4.33 -15.33 4.09
CA LEU A 51 -4.80 -14.00 3.71
C LEU A 51 -4.20 -12.91 4.61
N VAL A 52 -4.10 -13.14 5.92
CA VAL A 52 -3.46 -12.19 6.85
C VAL A 52 -2.00 -11.99 6.50
N LYS A 53 -1.25 -13.07 6.25
CA LYS A 53 0.16 -13.00 5.87
C LYS A 53 0.33 -12.27 4.54
N TRP A 54 -0.46 -12.63 3.54
CA TRP A 54 -0.42 -12.00 2.23
C TRP A 54 -0.72 -10.49 2.30
N PHE A 55 -1.80 -10.10 2.99
CA PHE A 55 -2.14 -8.69 3.22
C PHE A 55 -1.04 -7.93 3.97
N THR A 56 -0.42 -8.58 4.95
CA THR A 56 0.69 -8.00 5.69
C THR A 56 1.89 -7.77 4.77
N SER A 57 2.22 -8.71 3.89
CA SER A 57 3.27 -8.55 2.88
C SER A 57 2.97 -7.39 1.92
N VAL A 58 1.72 -7.23 1.50
CA VAL A 58 1.26 -6.08 0.71
C VAL A 58 1.54 -4.76 1.46
N CYS A 59 1.19 -4.68 2.74
CA CYS A 59 1.50 -3.54 3.61
C CYS A 59 3.00 -3.21 3.66
N TYR A 60 3.86 -4.23 3.73
CA TYR A 60 5.32 -4.08 3.80
C TYR A 60 5.94 -3.48 2.53
N LEU A 61 5.24 -3.45 1.40
CA LEU A 61 5.72 -2.77 0.19
C LEU A 61 6.02 -1.29 0.45
N ALA A 62 5.25 -0.63 1.33
CA ALA A 62 5.45 0.78 1.67
C ALA A 62 6.79 1.07 2.36
N VAL A 63 7.47 0.04 2.88
CA VAL A 63 8.79 0.15 3.55
C VAL A 63 9.88 -0.67 2.85
N THR A 64 9.56 -1.26 1.69
CA THR A 64 10.52 -2.04 0.90
C THR A 64 11.47 -1.10 0.14
N PRO A 65 12.79 -1.37 0.10
CA PRO A 65 13.73 -0.62 -0.73
C PRO A 65 13.32 -0.62 -2.21
N GLU A 66 13.42 0.51 -2.93
CA GLU A 66 12.93 0.64 -4.32
C GLU A 66 13.52 -0.42 -5.25
N ASP A 67 14.80 -0.77 -5.09
CA ASP A 67 15.50 -1.79 -5.87
C ASP A 67 14.97 -3.22 -5.64
N GLN A 68 14.15 -3.42 -4.62
CA GLN A 68 13.54 -4.70 -4.27
C GLN A 68 12.02 -4.71 -4.45
N VAL A 69 11.39 -3.57 -4.72
CA VAL A 69 9.92 -3.46 -4.79
C VAL A 69 9.35 -4.40 -5.85
N ASP A 70 9.91 -4.39 -7.07
CA ASP A 70 9.43 -5.23 -8.17
C ASP A 70 9.46 -6.73 -7.80
N GLY A 71 10.61 -7.20 -7.29
CA GLY A 71 10.77 -8.60 -6.90
C GLY A 71 9.90 -9.00 -5.70
N GLN A 72 9.63 -8.09 -4.76
CA GLN A 72 8.70 -8.36 -3.66
C GLN A 72 7.24 -8.35 -4.13
N PHE A 73 6.90 -7.46 -5.06
CA PHE A 73 5.57 -7.38 -5.65
C PHE A 73 5.23 -8.66 -6.44
N GLU A 74 6.16 -9.15 -7.26
CA GLU A 74 6.01 -10.43 -7.98
C GLU A 74 5.79 -11.62 -7.03
N LYS A 75 6.53 -11.66 -5.92
CA LYS A 75 6.33 -12.70 -4.88
C LYS A 75 4.96 -12.60 -4.22
N ILE A 76 4.48 -11.38 -3.95
CA ILE A 76 3.16 -11.15 -3.38
C ILE A 76 2.06 -11.63 -4.34
N LEU A 77 2.18 -11.33 -5.63
CA LEU A 77 1.25 -11.82 -6.66
C LEU A 77 1.27 -13.35 -6.73
N SER A 78 2.45 -13.96 -6.71
CA SER A 78 2.61 -15.42 -6.78
C SER A 78 2.06 -16.15 -5.55
N ASN A 79 2.03 -15.48 -4.40
CA ASN A 79 1.54 -16.02 -3.13
C ASN A 79 0.10 -15.56 -2.82
N GLN A 80 -0.62 -15.03 -3.80
CA GLN A 80 -2.01 -14.62 -3.60
C GLN A 80 -2.89 -15.84 -3.29
N PRO A 81 -3.71 -15.80 -2.21
CA PRO A 81 -4.64 -16.89 -1.90
C PRO A 81 -5.60 -17.17 -3.05
N SER A 82 -5.49 -18.37 -3.64
CA SER A 82 -6.18 -18.75 -4.89
C SER A 82 -7.70 -18.96 -4.76
N ASN A 83 -8.26 -18.94 -3.55
CA ASN A 83 -9.67 -19.20 -3.27
C ASN A 83 -10.54 -17.93 -3.19
N LEU A 84 -9.99 -16.75 -3.48
CA LEU A 84 -10.68 -15.47 -3.29
C LEU A 84 -10.60 -14.61 -4.56
N SER A 85 -11.56 -14.81 -5.48
CA SER A 85 -11.66 -14.04 -6.74
C SER A 85 -11.72 -12.52 -6.56
N LYS A 86 -12.10 -12.05 -5.37
CA LYS A 86 -12.14 -10.63 -5.02
C LYS A 86 -10.76 -10.02 -4.76
N LEU A 87 -9.72 -10.84 -4.60
CA LEU A 87 -8.35 -10.33 -4.42
C LEU A 87 -7.79 -9.73 -5.71
N ASP A 88 -8.25 -10.18 -6.88
CA ASP A 88 -7.88 -9.54 -8.15
C ASP A 88 -8.42 -8.10 -8.20
N GLU A 89 -9.65 -7.86 -7.72
CA GLU A 89 -10.22 -6.51 -7.60
C GLU A 89 -9.47 -5.67 -6.55
N PHE A 90 -8.97 -6.29 -5.48
CA PHE A 90 -8.11 -5.62 -4.50
C PHE A 90 -6.78 -5.20 -5.13
N MET A 91 -6.13 -6.07 -5.89
CA MET A 91 -4.87 -5.78 -6.57
C MET A 91 -5.06 -4.73 -7.66
N GLU A 92 -6.15 -4.81 -8.42
CA GLU A 92 -6.52 -3.78 -9.38
C GLU A 92 -6.73 -2.44 -8.70
N TYR A 93 -7.42 -2.38 -7.54
CA TYR A 93 -7.55 -1.16 -6.75
C TYR A 93 -6.18 -0.60 -6.33
N MET A 94 -5.26 -1.45 -5.90
CA MET A 94 -3.91 -1.01 -5.53
C MET A 94 -3.13 -0.41 -6.70
N VAL A 95 -3.28 -0.99 -7.89
CA VAL A 95 -2.59 -0.52 -9.11
C VAL A 95 -3.27 0.72 -9.69
N ASN A 96 -4.61 0.75 -9.72
CA ASN A 96 -5.42 1.77 -10.41
C ASN A 96 -5.81 2.97 -9.53
N ASP A 97 -6.03 2.81 -8.22
CA ASP A 97 -6.31 3.95 -7.30
C ASP A 97 -5.03 4.68 -6.84
N SER A 98 -3.93 4.39 -7.53
CA SER A 98 -2.76 5.25 -7.71
C SER A 98 -3.12 6.65 -8.27
N HIS A 99 -4.38 6.94 -8.58
CA HIS A 99 -4.83 8.28 -8.94
C HIS A 99 -5.35 9.12 -7.76
N LYS A 100 -5.74 8.52 -6.61
CA LYS A 100 -6.14 9.25 -5.38
C LYS A 100 -5.15 9.11 -4.24
N THR A 101 -4.53 7.94 -4.10
CA THR A 101 -3.24 7.82 -3.43
C THR A 101 -2.16 8.09 -4.48
N VAL A 102 -1.12 8.86 -4.15
CA VAL A 102 0.01 9.20 -5.03
C VAL A 102 0.27 8.09 -6.05
N LYS A 103 0.22 8.43 -7.35
CA LYS A 103 0.63 7.53 -8.45
C LYS A 103 1.67 6.53 -7.96
N PHE A 104 1.31 5.25 -7.85
CA PHE A 104 2.14 4.11 -8.24
C PHE A 104 2.52 4.26 -9.74
N ASN A 105 2.99 5.45 -10.13
CA ASN A 105 3.99 5.55 -11.15
C ASN A 105 5.21 4.94 -10.45
N TYR A 106 5.57 3.72 -10.80
CA TYR A 106 6.98 3.36 -10.85
C TYR A 106 7.62 4.43 -11.76
N PRO A 107 8.11 5.56 -11.22
CA PRO A 107 9.24 5.63 -10.30
C PRO A 107 9.02 6.56 -9.07
N LYS A 108 9.76 6.30 -7.99
CA LYS A 108 9.87 7.12 -6.76
C LYS A 108 8.79 6.88 -5.71
N PHE A 109 8.76 5.67 -5.14
CA PHE A 109 8.49 5.56 -3.71
C PHE A 109 9.56 6.35 -2.97
N ILE A 110 9.19 7.49 -2.38
CA ILE A 110 10.13 8.34 -1.65
C ILE A 110 10.64 7.53 -0.46
N PHE A 111 11.84 6.99 -0.64
CA PHE A 111 12.59 6.18 0.27
C PHE A 111 12.56 6.72 1.70
N ILE A 112 12.24 5.83 2.63
CA ILE A 112 12.81 5.89 3.97
C ILE A 112 14.31 5.61 3.78
N GLU A 113 15.13 6.65 3.61
CA GLU A 113 16.57 6.54 3.80
C GLU A 113 16.81 6.11 5.25
N ASN A 114 16.87 4.80 5.49
CA ASN A 114 17.57 4.25 6.64
C ASN A 114 19.06 4.45 6.39
N LYS A 115 19.54 5.68 6.65
CA LYS A 115 20.96 5.88 6.96
C LYS A 115 21.21 5.27 8.33
N ILE A 116 21.56 3.99 8.34
CA ILE A 116 22.30 3.39 9.44
C ILE A 116 23.61 4.19 9.53
N LYS A 117 23.76 4.94 10.62
CA LYS A 117 25.06 5.47 11.05
C LYS A 117 25.86 4.35 11.71
#